data_AF-A0AAV8PC08-F1
#
_entry.id   AF-A0AAV8PC08-F1
#
_cell.length_a   1.000
_cell.length_b   1.000
_cell.length_c   1.000
_cell.angle_alpha   90.00
_cell.angle_beta   90.00
_cell.angle_gamma   90.00
#
_symmetry.space_group_name_H-M   'P 1'
#
loop_
_entity.id
_entity.type
_entity.pdbx_description
1 polymer ?
#
loop_
_entity_poly.entity_id
_entity_poly.type
_entity_poly.pdbx_seq_one_letter_code
_entity_poly.pdbx_strand_id
1 'polypeptide(L)'
;MRRKKKAVHKTTTTDDKRLQSTLKRIGVNAIPAIEEVNIFKDDLVIQFVNPKVQASIAANTWVINGSPQTKKLQDLLPGIINQLGSDNLENLKRLAELLQKQAPATGPAAKQDDDDEDDVPELVPGETFEAAADENQAS
;
A
#
# COMPACT_ATOMS: atom_id res chain seq x y z
N MET A 1 -32.23 -43.17 23.31
CA MET A 1 -30.78 -43.07 23.61
C MET A 1 -30.36 -41.60 23.58
N ARG A 2 -29.89 -40.99 24.68
CA ARG A 2 -29.61 -39.54 24.77
C ARG A 2 -28.13 -39.25 24.50
N ARG A 3 -27.82 -38.60 23.37
CA ARG A 3 -26.44 -38.22 23.00
C ARG A 3 -25.96 -37.04 23.85
N LYS A 4 -24.96 -37.22 24.72
CA LYS A 4 -24.25 -36.09 25.37
C LYS A 4 -23.44 -35.34 24.31
N LYS A 5 -23.75 -34.06 24.07
CA LYS A 5 -22.92 -33.17 23.24
C LYS A 5 -21.73 -32.69 24.06
N LYS A 6 -20.51 -33.06 23.68
CA LYS A 6 -19.28 -32.51 24.27
C LYS A 6 -19.11 -31.08 23.74
N ALA A 7 -19.31 -30.08 24.59
CA ALA A 7 -18.90 -28.72 24.28
C ALA A 7 -17.37 -28.65 24.32
N VAL A 8 -16.75 -28.15 23.26
CA VAL A 8 -15.30 -27.96 23.17
C VAL A 8 -15.01 -26.50 23.54
N HIS A 9 -14.52 -26.25 24.75
CA HIS A 9 -13.99 -24.93 25.11
C HIS A 9 -12.60 -24.77 24.49
N LYS A 10 -12.43 -23.74 23.64
CA LYS A 10 -11.13 -23.31 23.12
C LYS A 10 -10.43 -22.47 24.19
N THR A 11 -9.30 -22.95 24.72
CA THR A 11 -8.60 -22.37 25.88
C THR A 11 -7.61 -21.25 25.51
N THR A 12 -8.02 -20.30 24.67
CA THR A 12 -7.13 -19.26 24.10
C THR A 12 -6.37 -18.45 25.16
N THR A 13 -6.98 -18.22 26.33
CA THR A 13 -6.44 -17.36 27.40
C THR A 13 -5.24 -17.93 28.19
N THR A 14 -4.92 -19.22 28.07
CA THR A 14 -3.73 -19.79 28.72
C THR A 14 -2.49 -19.63 27.85
N ASP A 15 -2.64 -19.79 26.54
CA ASP A 15 -1.53 -19.72 25.60
C ASP A 15 -1.02 -18.27 25.44
N ASP A 16 -1.91 -17.27 25.45
CA ASP A 16 -1.51 -15.85 25.47
C ASP A 16 -0.59 -15.51 26.66
N LYS A 17 -0.89 -16.02 27.86
CA LYS A 17 -0.03 -15.80 29.05
C LYS A 17 1.35 -16.46 28.89
N ARG A 18 1.40 -17.64 28.26
CA ARG A 18 2.66 -18.35 27.96
C ARG A 18 3.48 -17.63 26.89
N LEU A 19 2.82 -17.10 25.86
CA LEU A 19 3.43 -16.27 24.83
C LEU A 19 4.05 -15.01 25.45
N GLN A 20 3.28 -14.20 26.18
CA GLN A 20 3.80 -12.99 26.84
C GLN A 20 4.95 -13.28 27.81
N SER A 21 4.90 -14.40 28.54
CA SER A 21 6.00 -14.84 29.42
C SER A 21 7.27 -15.21 28.64
N THR A 22 7.13 -15.75 27.44
CA THR A 22 8.24 -16.13 26.56
C THR A 22 8.85 -14.88 25.89
N LEU A 23 8.00 -13.98 25.41
CA LEU A 23 8.38 -12.67 24.86
C LEU A 23 9.20 -11.87 25.88
N LYS A 24 8.71 -11.76 27.13
CA LYS A 24 9.46 -11.10 28.20
C LYS A 24 10.83 -11.74 28.49
N ARG A 25 10.97 -13.06 28.31
CA ARG A 25 12.26 -13.77 28.52
C ARG A 25 13.29 -13.49 27.43
N ILE A 26 12.86 -13.29 26.18
CA ILE A 26 13.76 -12.91 25.07
C ILE A 26 14.05 -11.39 25.02
N GLY A 27 13.57 -10.63 26.00
CA GLY A 27 13.88 -9.21 26.15
C GLY A 27 13.20 -8.29 25.12
N VAL A 28 12.06 -8.67 24.53
CA VAL A 28 11.28 -7.71 23.74
C VAL A 28 10.58 -6.71 24.66
N ASN A 29 10.65 -5.43 24.29
CA ASN A 29 10.00 -4.31 24.98
C ASN A 29 8.88 -3.74 24.13
N ALA A 30 7.79 -3.28 24.75
CA ALA A 30 6.70 -2.63 24.02
C ALA A 30 7.13 -1.25 23.50
N ILE A 31 6.79 -0.95 22.25
CA ILE A 31 7.01 0.38 21.65
C ILE A 31 5.65 1.10 21.63
N PRO A 32 5.51 2.26 22.30
CA PRO A 32 4.27 3.04 22.30
C PRO A 32 4.07 3.80 20.99
N ALA A 33 2.85 4.28 20.75
CA ALA A 33 2.52 5.24 19.68
C ALA A 33 2.89 4.80 18.24
N ILE A 34 2.80 3.49 17.94
CA ILE A 34 2.88 3.02 16.55
C ILE A 34 1.54 3.25 15.84
N GLU A 35 1.57 4.08 14.79
CA GLU A 35 0.40 4.39 13.97
C GLU A 35 0.10 3.27 12.97
N GLU A 36 1.12 2.74 12.31
CA GLU A 36 0.98 1.61 11.39
C GLU A 36 2.25 0.77 11.27
N VAL A 37 2.09 -0.45 10.75
CA VAL A 37 3.19 -1.30 10.27
C VAL A 37 2.82 -1.84 8.89
N ASN A 38 3.67 -1.58 7.90
CA ASN A 38 3.50 -2.06 6.54
C ASN A 38 4.54 -3.13 6.22
N ILE A 39 4.07 -4.33 5.87
CA ILE A 39 4.94 -5.44 5.42
C ILE A 39 4.75 -5.56 3.90
N PHE A 40 5.78 -5.16 3.15
CA PHE A 40 5.84 -5.31 1.70
C PHE A 40 6.17 -6.75 1.33
N LYS A 41 5.38 -7.32 0.42
CA LYS A 41 5.60 -8.65 -0.13
C LYS A 41 5.12 -8.67 -1.58
N ASP A 42 6.07 -8.66 -2.51
CA ASP A 42 5.80 -8.60 -3.95
C ASP A 42 4.87 -7.39 -4.24
N ASP A 43 3.77 -7.58 -4.96
CA ASP A 43 2.79 -6.51 -5.27
C ASP A 43 1.79 -6.23 -4.13
N LEU A 44 1.93 -6.89 -2.98
CA LEU A 44 0.99 -6.81 -1.85
C LEU A 44 1.63 -6.10 -0.64
N VAL A 45 0.79 -5.35 0.07
CA VAL A 45 1.13 -4.73 1.36
C VAL A 45 0.22 -5.32 2.42
N ILE A 46 0.80 -5.93 3.45
CA ILE A 46 0.09 -6.34 4.66
C ILE A 46 0.22 -5.19 5.67
N GLN A 47 -0.83 -4.38 5.74
CA GLN A 47 -0.92 -3.21 6.62
C GLN A 47 -1.55 -3.60 7.95
N PHE A 48 -0.98 -3.13 9.05
CA PHE A 48 -1.58 -3.14 10.37
C PHE A 48 -1.80 -1.70 10.83
N VAL A 49 -3.04 -1.32 11.12
CA VAL A 49 -3.39 0.02 11.62
C VAL A 49 -3.47 -0.03 13.15
N ASN A 50 -2.79 0.92 13.80
CA ASN A 50 -2.56 1.04 15.25
C ASN A 50 -2.19 -0.29 15.97
N PRO A 51 -1.18 -1.05 15.49
CA PRO A 51 -0.80 -2.32 16.10
C PRO A 51 -0.13 -2.16 17.46
N LYS A 52 -0.22 -3.20 18.29
CA LYS A 52 0.64 -3.35 19.47
C LYS A 52 1.96 -3.98 19.04
N VAL A 53 3.02 -3.19 19.04
CA VAL A 53 4.38 -3.65 18.69
C VAL A 53 5.21 -3.88 19.95
N GLN A 54 5.93 -5.00 19.97
CA GLN A 54 7.03 -5.25 20.91
C GLN A 54 8.28 -5.59 20.09
N ALA A 55 9.45 -5.11 20.49
CA ALA A 55 10.69 -5.41 19.78
C ALA A 55 11.89 -5.55 20.72
N SER A 56 12.86 -6.34 20.29
CA SER A 56 14.22 -6.36 20.84
C SER A 56 15.14 -5.89 19.72
N ILE A 57 15.52 -4.61 19.78
CA ILE A 57 16.37 -3.96 18.77
C ILE A 57 17.73 -4.67 18.70
N ALA A 58 18.31 -4.99 19.86
CA ALA A 58 19.59 -5.71 19.96
C ALA A 58 19.56 -7.12 19.33
N ALA A 59 18.38 -7.75 19.23
CA ALA A 59 18.18 -9.06 18.62
C ALA A 59 17.46 -9.01 17.26
N ASN A 60 17.30 -7.82 16.66
CA ASN A 60 16.54 -7.57 15.42
C ASN A 60 15.17 -8.26 15.36
N THR A 61 14.53 -8.47 16.52
CA THR A 61 13.32 -9.29 16.64
C THR A 61 12.11 -8.39 16.91
N TRP A 62 11.11 -8.48 16.04
CA TRP A 62 9.88 -7.67 16.09
C TRP A 62 8.66 -8.57 16.25
N VAL A 63 7.71 -8.12 17.07
CA VAL A 63 6.46 -8.82 17.39
C VAL A 63 5.32 -7.84 17.18
N ILE A 64 4.49 -8.12 16.17
CA ILE A 64 3.38 -7.26 15.75
C ILE A 64 2.08 -7.97 16.13
N ASN A 65 1.22 -7.32 16.91
CA ASN A 65 -0.09 -7.83 17.28
C ASN A 65 -1.18 -6.82 16.89
N GLY A 66 -2.01 -7.23 15.93
CA GLY A 66 -3.13 -6.45 15.39
C GLY A 66 -3.83 -7.24 14.29
N SER A 67 -4.90 -6.68 13.73
CA SER A 67 -5.60 -7.27 12.58
C SER A 67 -4.90 -6.87 11.27
N PRO A 68 -4.38 -7.81 10.47
CA PRO A 68 -3.79 -7.48 9.17
C PRO A 68 -4.86 -7.13 8.13
N GLN A 69 -4.57 -6.14 7.29
CA GLN A 69 -5.28 -5.85 6.05
C GLN A 69 -4.31 -6.06 4.89
N THR A 70 -4.60 -7.01 4.00
CA THR A 70 -3.83 -7.20 2.76
C THR A 70 -4.44 -6.35 1.66
N LYS A 71 -3.66 -5.41 1.12
CA LYS A 71 -4.03 -4.51 0.00
C LYS A 71 -3.02 -4.69 -1.13
N LYS A 72 -3.37 -4.28 -2.36
CA LYS A 72 -2.37 -4.19 -3.42
C LYS A 72 -1.58 -2.89 -3.26
N LEU A 73 -0.32 -2.90 -3.68
CA LEU A 73 0.54 -1.71 -3.63
C LEU A 73 -0.07 -0.52 -4.39
N GLN A 74 -0.69 -0.78 -5.54
CA GLN A 74 -1.39 0.21 -6.37
C GLN A 74 -2.51 0.97 -5.62
N ASP A 75 -3.19 0.33 -4.66
CA ASP A 75 -4.33 0.92 -3.94
C ASP A 75 -3.89 1.89 -2.83
N LEU A 76 -2.58 1.94 -2.54
CA LEU A 76 -1.96 2.77 -1.48
C LEU A 76 -1.11 3.91 -2.06
N LEU A 77 -1.08 4.07 -3.38
CA LEU A 77 -0.42 5.18 -4.06
C LEU A 77 -1.26 6.47 -3.96
N PRO A 78 -0.63 7.66 -3.89
CA PRO A 78 0.82 7.89 -3.81
C PRO A 78 1.39 7.80 -2.38
N GLY A 79 0.54 7.74 -1.34
CA GLY A 79 0.97 7.91 0.06
C GLY A 79 2.04 6.93 0.55
N ILE A 80 2.02 5.69 0.05
CA ILE A 80 2.97 4.64 0.45
C ILE A 80 4.39 4.84 -0.09
N ILE A 81 4.59 5.71 -1.10
CA ILE A 81 5.88 5.87 -1.80
C ILE A 81 7.02 6.24 -0.82
N ASN A 82 6.75 7.09 0.16
CA ASN A 82 7.74 7.52 1.16
C ASN A 82 8.19 6.40 2.13
N GLN A 83 7.51 5.25 2.11
CA GLN A 83 7.84 4.06 2.91
C GLN A 83 8.51 2.96 2.08
N LEU A 84 8.63 3.14 0.77
CA LEU A 84 9.31 2.20 -0.12
C LEU A 84 10.83 2.47 -0.11
N GLY A 85 11.62 1.41 0.03
CA GLY A 85 13.04 1.43 -0.32
C GLY A 85 13.25 1.41 -1.84
N SER A 86 14.51 1.62 -2.25
CA SER A 86 14.99 1.52 -3.65
C SER A 86 14.45 0.29 -4.37
N ASP A 87 14.56 -0.87 -3.71
CA ASP A 87 14.29 -2.18 -4.30
C ASP A 87 12.79 -2.36 -4.61
N ASN A 88 11.93 -1.79 -3.75
CA ASN A 88 10.48 -1.78 -3.98
C ASN A 88 10.06 -0.67 -4.97
N LEU A 89 10.81 0.43 -5.06
CA LEU A 89 10.59 1.47 -6.06
C LEU A 89 10.89 0.97 -7.49
N GLU A 90 11.86 0.08 -7.67
CA GLU A 90 12.13 -0.55 -8.98
C GLU A 90 10.98 -1.47 -9.41
N ASN A 91 10.43 -2.26 -8.47
CA ASN A 91 9.23 -3.06 -8.72
C ASN A 91 8.01 -2.18 -9.03
N LEU A 92 7.83 -1.07 -8.30
CA LEU A 92 6.78 -0.09 -8.56
C LEU A 92 6.94 0.58 -9.93
N LYS A 93 8.18 0.93 -10.34
CA LYS A 93 8.46 1.49 -11.68
C LYS A 93 8.09 0.51 -12.78
N ARG A 94 8.45 -0.78 -12.65
CA ARG A 94 8.05 -1.83 -13.61
C ARG A 94 6.53 -1.99 -13.68
N LEU A 95 5.83 -1.97 -12.54
CA LEU A 95 4.37 -1.99 -12.48
C LEU A 95 3.75 -0.77 -13.17
N ALA A 96 4.28 0.43 -12.92
CA ALA A 96 3.81 1.67 -13.52
C ALA A 96 4.03 1.67 -15.04
N GLU A 97 5.20 1.27 -15.52
CA GLU A 97 5.51 1.14 -16.95
C GLU A 97 4.61 0.11 -17.63
N LEU A 98 4.33 -1.02 -16.97
CA LEU A 98 3.43 -2.05 -17.50
C LEU A 98 1.97 -1.57 -17.53
N LEU A 99 1.54 -0.78 -16.55
CA LEU A 99 0.21 -0.17 -16.52
C LEU A 99 0.07 0.93 -17.57
N GLN A 100 1.13 1.70 -17.82
CA GLN A 100 1.21 2.70 -18.88
C GLN A 100 1.21 2.05 -20.28
N LYS A 101 1.79 0.84 -20.41
CA LYS A 101 1.72 -0.01 -21.62
C LYS A 101 0.42 -0.82 -21.77
N GLN A 102 -0.35 -1.03 -20.70
CA GLN A 102 -1.65 -1.72 -20.71
C GLN A 102 -2.86 -0.79 -20.70
N ALA A 103 -2.68 0.50 -20.43
CA ALA A 103 -3.63 1.50 -20.89
C ALA A 103 -3.80 1.32 -22.41
N PRO A 104 -5.02 1.06 -22.92
CA PRO A 104 -5.21 1.11 -24.35
C PRO A 104 -4.86 2.52 -24.80
N ALA A 105 -3.97 2.62 -25.78
CA ALA A 105 -3.72 3.86 -26.48
C ALA A 105 -5.01 4.25 -27.24
N THR A 106 -5.94 4.91 -26.55
CA THR A 106 -6.98 5.74 -27.16
C THR A 106 -6.32 7.04 -27.61
N GLY A 107 -5.42 6.87 -28.58
CA GLY A 107 -4.41 7.79 -29.08
C GLY A 107 -3.58 7.00 -30.09
N PRO A 108 -3.77 7.18 -31.41
CA PRO A 108 -3.20 6.30 -32.41
C PRO A 108 -1.74 6.63 -32.70
N ALA A 109 -0.79 5.99 -32.01
CA ALA A 109 0.62 6.03 -32.36
C ALA A 109 1.00 4.79 -33.18
N ALA A 110 1.19 4.98 -34.49
CA ALA A 110 1.72 3.94 -35.38
C ALA A 110 3.25 4.02 -35.42
N LYS A 111 3.92 2.99 -34.88
CA LYS A 111 5.30 2.56 -35.18
C LYS A 111 6.34 3.62 -35.62
N GLN A 112 7.14 4.04 -34.65
CA GLN A 112 8.58 3.72 -34.54
C GLN A 112 9.61 4.37 -35.53
N ASP A 113 10.59 5.02 -34.89
CA ASP A 113 11.91 5.55 -35.34
C ASP A 113 11.85 6.74 -36.33
N ASP A 114 12.46 7.91 -36.06
CA ASP A 114 13.35 8.35 -34.96
C ASP A 114 12.96 9.78 -34.48
N ASP A 115 13.02 10.22 -33.20
CA ASP A 115 13.11 9.57 -31.87
C ASP A 115 13.05 10.72 -30.81
N ASP A 116 11.96 11.05 -30.09
CA ASP A 116 10.54 10.66 -30.17
C ASP A 116 9.70 11.81 -29.54
N GLU A 117 9.20 12.79 -30.33
CA GLU A 117 8.68 14.10 -29.85
C GLU A 117 7.15 14.32 -30.01
N ASP A 118 6.41 13.35 -30.56
CA ASP A 118 5.02 13.50 -31.05
C ASP A 118 3.92 12.95 -30.11
N ASP A 119 3.66 13.59 -28.96
CA ASP A 119 2.32 13.51 -28.30
C ASP A 119 1.96 14.75 -27.47
N VAL A 120 2.37 15.93 -27.93
CA VAL A 120 1.84 17.22 -27.43
C VAL A 120 0.99 17.83 -28.54
N PRO A 121 -0.36 17.77 -28.46
CA PRO A 121 -1.22 18.48 -29.40
C PRO A 121 -0.90 19.98 -29.38
N GLU A 122 -0.60 20.54 -30.55
CA GLU A 122 -0.24 21.95 -30.66
C GLU A 122 -1.37 22.84 -30.14
N LEU A 123 -1.06 23.72 -29.18
CA LEU A 123 -2.05 24.58 -28.54
C LEU A 123 -2.65 25.55 -29.56
N VAL A 124 -3.90 25.30 -29.99
CA VAL A 124 -4.61 26.09 -30.99
C VAL A 124 -4.60 27.57 -30.57
N PRO A 125 -3.98 28.49 -31.36
CA PRO A 125 -3.86 29.89 -30.97
C PRO A 125 -5.23 30.61 -31.03
N GLY A 126 -5.96 30.57 -29.92
CA GLY A 126 -7.26 31.26 -29.79
C GLY A 126 -8.19 30.68 -28.72
N GLU A 127 -8.05 29.41 -28.34
CA GLU A 127 -8.97 28.74 -27.39
C GLU A 127 -8.47 28.79 -25.94
N THR A 128 -8.16 29.98 -25.45
CA THR A 128 -7.93 30.22 -24.01
C THR A 128 -9.27 30.37 -23.28
N PHE A 129 -9.43 29.66 -22.16
CA PHE A 129 -10.65 29.57 -21.34
C PHE A 129 -11.21 30.91 -20.81
N GLU A 130 -10.51 32.02 -20.96
CA GLU A 130 -11.01 33.37 -20.61
C GLU A 130 -12.04 33.90 -21.62
N ALA A 131 -11.99 33.51 -22.89
CA ALA A 131 -12.89 34.03 -23.92
C ALA A 131 -14.38 33.68 -23.69
N ALA A 132 -14.66 32.54 -23.04
CA ALA A 132 -16.02 32.11 -22.72
C ALA A 132 -16.65 32.87 -21.53
N ALA A 133 -15.89 33.72 -20.83
CA ALA A 133 -16.37 34.48 -19.68
C ALA A 133 -16.93 35.88 -20.04
N ASP A 134 -16.43 36.50 -21.11
CA ASP A 134 -16.79 37.88 -21.49
C ASP A 134 -18.08 37.97 -22.34
N GLU A 135 -18.53 36.88 -22.98
CA GLU A 135 -19.70 36.92 -23.88
C GLU A 135 -21.05 37.08 -23.17
N ASN A 136 -21.10 36.99 -21.82
CA ASN A 136 -22.33 37.01 -21.04
C ASN A 136 -22.56 38.31 -20.22
N GLN A 137 -21.93 39.42 -20.63
CA GLN A 137 -22.17 40.76 -20.05
C GLN A 137 -22.56 41.86 -21.06
N ALA A 138 -22.78 41.51 -22.34
CA ALA A 138 -23.07 42.48 -23.40
C ALA A 138 -24.27 42.10 -24.30
N SER A 139 -25.47 41.96 -23.70
CA SER A 139 -26.78 42.07 -24.37
C SER A 139 -27.88 42.36 -23.35
#